data_AF-A0L1T2-F1
#
_entry.id   AF-A0L1T2-F1
#
_cell.length_a   1.000
_cell.length_b   1.000
_cell.length_c   1.000
_cell.angle_alpha   90.00
_cell.angle_beta   90.00
_cell.angle_gamma   90.00
#
_symmetry.space_group_name_H-M   'P 1'
#
loop_
_entity.id
_entity.type
_entity.pdbx_description
1 polymer ?
#
loop_
_entity_poly.entity_id
_entity_poly.type
_entity_poly.pdbx_seq_one_letter_code
_entity_poly.pdbx_strand_id
1 'polypeptide(L)'
;MSRFDLETLPRCGAKTRSGKPCQRYGNKANGRCKLHGGRSTGAKTKEGKLVVRANALVNAFMWHFYKRLDLKIKQIDIENALNAYWRLIELSEMQTRNLDEVIEIVRQYRFELETVKYYIAEYDGPEALLLIQSALDHYYKDTAAEHLKFHIYSAVFPTPYFNRLSGSHAELAHEMRIFSKTERKKGFGYTARMPMDPVQKVLNKYLKKLKTSNKS
;
A
#
# COMPACT_ATOMS: atom_id res chain seq x y z
N MET A 1 2.93 51.97 9.70
CA MET A 1 2.70 51.32 8.39
C MET A 1 2.73 49.82 8.60
N SER A 2 1.67 49.09 8.24
CA SER A 2 1.73 47.62 8.29
C SER A 2 2.86 47.16 7.38
N ARG A 3 3.71 46.26 7.86
CA ARG A 3 4.89 45.74 7.15
C ARG A 3 4.54 45.04 5.82
N PHE A 4 3.25 44.90 5.52
CA PHE A 4 2.70 44.29 4.32
C PHE A 4 1.55 45.13 3.80
N ASP A 5 1.58 45.40 2.49
CA ASP A 5 0.45 45.95 1.74
C ASP A 5 -0.52 44.79 1.41
N LEU A 6 -1.71 44.86 2.00
CA LEU A 6 -2.76 43.84 1.85
C LEU A 6 -3.67 44.09 0.66
N GLU A 7 -3.67 45.30 0.09
CA GLU A 7 -4.55 45.68 -1.02
C GLU A 7 -4.08 45.03 -2.34
N THR A 8 -2.78 44.73 -2.45
CA THR A 8 -2.20 44.02 -3.60
C THR A 8 -2.41 42.50 -3.58
N LEU A 9 -3.01 41.94 -2.53
CA LEU A 9 -3.18 40.48 -2.41
C LEU A 9 -4.51 40.01 -3.03
N PRO A 10 -4.51 38.93 -3.83
CA PRO A 10 -5.73 38.39 -4.39
C PRO A 10 -6.65 37.84 -3.28
N ARG A 11 -7.97 37.89 -3.48
CA ARG A 11 -8.92 37.20 -2.60
C ARG A 11 -8.74 35.68 -2.71
N CYS A 12 -8.92 34.97 -1.60
CA CYS A 12 -8.86 33.52 -1.59
C CYS A 12 -10.01 32.93 -2.42
N GLY A 13 -9.72 32.38 -3.59
CA GLY A 13 -10.74 31.80 -4.49
C GLY A 13 -11.35 30.46 -4.02
N ALA A 14 -11.32 30.14 -2.72
CA ALA A 14 -11.89 28.90 -2.17
C ALA A 14 -13.34 29.11 -1.75
N LYS A 15 -14.14 28.05 -1.65
CA LYS A 15 -15.48 28.11 -1.05
C LYS A 15 -15.40 27.75 0.44
N THR A 16 -16.16 28.44 1.28
CA THR A 16 -16.34 28.10 2.69
C THR A 16 -17.21 26.84 2.80
N ARG A 17 -17.31 26.27 4.00
CA ARG A 17 -18.23 25.16 4.28
C ARG A 17 -19.70 25.49 3.98
N SER A 18 -20.07 26.76 4.03
CA SER A 18 -21.39 27.28 3.65
C SER A 18 -21.56 27.55 2.14
N GLY A 19 -20.58 27.21 1.30
CA GLY A 19 -20.63 27.34 -0.16
C GLY A 19 -20.29 28.73 -0.71
N LYS A 20 -20.20 29.75 0.14
CA LYS A 20 -19.85 31.13 -0.25
C LYS A 20 -18.35 31.27 -0.56
N PRO A 21 -17.94 32.21 -1.43
CA PRO A 21 -16.52 32.46 -1.68
C PRO A 21 -15.81 32.96 -0.41
N CYS A 22 -14.56 32.55 -0.22
CA CYS A 22 -13.75 32.93 0.93
C CYS A 22 -13.36 34.41 0.84
N GLN A 23 -13.72 35.17 1.88
CA GLN A 23 -13.44 36.60 1.93
C GLN A 23 -12.00 36.94 2.37
N ARG A 24 -11.22 35.97 2.87
CA ARG A 24 -9.84 36.21 3.32
C ARG A 24 -8.92 36.49 2.15
N TYR A 25 -7.90 37.33 2.36
CA TYR A 25 -6.81 37.49 1.39
C TYR A 25 -5.99 36.19 1.26
N GLY A 26 -5.64 35.87 0.02
CA GLY A 26 -4.70 34.81 -0.34
C GLY A 26 -3.25 35.28 -0.19
N ASN A 27 -2.32 34.42 -0.59
CA ASN A 27 -0.91 34.79 -0.74
C ASN A 27 -0.55 34.94 -2.23
N LYS A 28 0.65 35.46 -2.51
CA LYS A 28 1.16 35.61 -3.88
C LYS A 28 1.59 34.28 -4.54
N ALA A 29 1.85 33.24 -3.75
CA ALA A 29 2.40 31.97 -4.24
C ALA A 29 1.34 31.07 -4.90
N ASN A 30 0.18 30.91 -4.27
CA ASN A 30 -0.89 30.04 -4.75
C ASN A 30 -2.30 30.68 -4.67
N GLY A 31 -2.41 31.95 -4.24
CA GLY A 31 -3.68 32.67 -4.17
C GLY A 31 -4.63 32.20 -3.07
N ARG A 32 -4.23 31.25 -2.21
CA ARG A 32 -5.08 30.71 -1.14
C ARG A 32 -4.71 31.31 0.21
N CYS A 33 -5.69 31.46 1.10
CA CYS A 33 -5.45 31.95 2.46
C CYS A 33 -4.89 30.83 3.35
N LYS A 34 -4.33 31.18 4.51
CA LYS A 34 -3.75 30.20 5.46
C LYS A 34 -4.69 29.05 5.85
N LEU A 35 -6.01 29.28 5.84
CA LEU A 35 -7.02 28.29 6.20
C LEU A 35 -7.45 27.38 5.04
N HIS A 36 -7.18 27.78 3.79
CA HIS A 36 -7.58 27.03 2.59
C HIS A 36 -6.37 26.58 1.77
N GLY A 37 -5.29 26.20 2.46
CA GLY A 37 -4.09 25.67 1.80
C GLY A 37 -3.05 26.72 1.38
N GLY A 38 -3.17 27.97 1.81
CA GLY A 38 -2.15 29.01 1.57
C GLY A 38 -0.78 28.69 2.17
N ARG A 39 -0.72 27.86 3.22
CA ARG A 39 0.56 27.36 3.76
C ARG A 39 1.00 26.03 3.13
N SER A 40 0.18 25.44 2.25
CA SER A 40 0.53 24.20 1.58
C SER A 40 1.59 24.48 0.52
N THR A 41 2.66 23.69 0.53
CA THR A 41 3.67 23.69 -0.53
C THR A 41 3.32 22.74 -1.67
N GLY A 42 2.13 22.12 -1.61
CA GLY A 42 1.74 21.05 -2.52
C GLY A 42 2.49 19.75 -2.24
N ALA A 43 2.09 18.68 -2.95
CA ALA A 43 2.81 17.42 -2.88
C ALA A 43 4.13 17.50 -3.66
N LYS A 44 5.23 17.10 -3.01
CA LYS A 44 6.58 17.14 -3.61
C LYS A 44 6.96 15.81 -4.27
N THR A 45 6.54 14.69 -3.69
CA THR A 45 6.85 13.34 -4.20
C THR A 45 5.95 12.93 -5.35
N LYS A 46 6.39 11.93 -6.14
CA LYS A 46 5.58 11.34 -7.21
C LYS A 46 4.27 10.78 -6.65
N GLU A 47 4.33 10.02 -5.55
CA GLU A 47 3.14 9.44 -4.94
C GLU A 47 2.19 10.51 -4.41
N GLY A 48 2.71 11.53 -3.71
CA GLY A 48 1.88 12.59 -3.16
C GLY A 48 1.15 13.37 -4.24
N LYS A 49 1.79 13.59 -5.41
CA LYS A 49 1.14 14.27 -6.54
C LYS A 49 0.01 13.42 -7.13
N LEU A 50 0.18 12.10 -7.23
CA LEU A 50 -0.88 11.21 -7.67
C LEU A 50 -2.01 11.10 -6.64
N VAL A 51 -1.72 11.00 -5.35
CA VAL A 51 -2.75 11.01 -4.30
C VAL A 51 -3.59 12.28 -4.35
N VAL A 52 -2.97 13.45 -4.53
CA VAL A 52 -3.72 14.72 -4.69
C VAL A 52 -4.61 14.70 -5.92
N ARG A 53 -4.15 14.13 -7.05
CA ARG A 53 -4.94 13.98 -8.28
C ARG A 53 -6.09 12.98 -8.09
N ALA A 54 -5.84 11.86 -7.43
CA ALA A 54 -6.81 10.81 -7.20
C ALA A 54 -7.85 11.18 -6.14
N ASN A 55 -7.48 11.90 -5.08
CA ASN A 55 -8.42 12.40 -4.08
C ASN A 55 -9.44 13.40 -4.66
N ALA A 56 -9.11 14.05 -5.77
CA ALA A 56 -10.08 14.88 -6.50
C ALA A 56 -11.15 14.03 -7.22
N LEU A 57 -10.93 12.72 -7.33
CA LEU A 57 -11.83 11.75 -7.96
C LEU A 57 -12.63 11.06 -6.85
N VAL A 58 -13.93 11.33 -6.84
CA VAL A 58 -14.82 10.91 -5.75
C VAL A 58 -15.06 9.38 -5.75
N ASN A 59 -14.59 8.62 -6.74
CA ASN A 59 -14.75 7.17 -6.80
C ASN A 59 -13.60 6.45 -7.55
N ALA A 60 -12.90 5.56 -6.85
CA ALA A 60 -11.93 4.63 -7.44
C ALA A 60 -12.56 3.69 -8.50
N PHE A 61 -13.86 3.41 -8.36
CA PHE A 61 -14.66 2.56 -9.27
C PHE A 61 -14.69 3.09 -10.73
N MET A 62 -14.54 4.40 -10.93
CA MET A 62 -14.55 5.02 -12.27
C MET A 62 -13.27 4.75 -13.07
N TRP A 63 -12.18 4.39 -12.42
CA TRP A 63 -10.89 4.19 -13.08
C TRP A 63 -10.86 2.88 -13.88
N HIS A 64 -11.40 1.80 -13.33
CA HIS A 64 -11.35 0.47 -13.94
C HIS A 64 -12.20 0.34 -15.21
N PHE A 65 -13.37 1.00 -15.27
CA PHE A 65 -14.34 0.77 -16.36
C PHE A 65 -14.29 1.78 -17.51
N TYR A 66 -13.68 2.95 -17.32
CA TYR A 66 -13.90 4.05 -18.28
C TYR A 66 -12.65 4.63 -18.93
N LYS A 67 -11.43 4.13 -18.66
CA LYS A 67 -10.17 4.73 -19.15
C LYS A 67 -10.15 6.27 -19.00
N ARG A 68 -10.94 6.80 -18.04
CA ARG A 68 -11.31 8.23 -17.96
C ARG A 68 -10.39 9.01 -17.05
N LEU A 69 -9.31 8.39 -16.59
CA LEU A 69 -8.17 9.12 -16.11
C LEU A 69 -7.17 9.24 -17.24
N ASP A 70 -7.09 10.44 -17.81
CA ASP A 70 -5.84 10.96 -18.35
C ASP A 70 -4.88 11.19 -17.17
N LEU A 71 -4.47 10.10 -16.49
CA LEU A 71 -3.22 10.12 -15.75
C LEU A 71 -2.20 10.42 -16.84
N LYS A 72 -1.65 11.63 -16.83
CA LYS A 72 -0.48 11.97 -17.64
C LYS A 72 0.70 11.17 -17.11
N ILE A 73 0.68 9.87 -17.38
CA ILE A 73 1.77 8.93 -17.14
C ILE A 73 2.86 9.38 -18.10
N LYS A 74 4.04 9.65 -17.55
CA LYS A 74 5.15 10.05 -18.39
C LYS A 74 5.70 8.83 -19.08
N GLN A 75 6.25 9.03 -20.28
CA GLN A 75 6.94 7.99 -21.03
C GLN A 75 7.96 7.23 -20.17
N ILE A 76 8.76 7.96 -19.38
CA ILE A 76 9.74 7.36 -18.46
C ILE A 76 9.12 6.45 -17.38
N ASP A 77 7.91 6.78 -16.89
CA ASP A 77 7.25 5.95 -15.88
C ASP A 77 6.75 4.64 -16.53
N ILE A 78 6.39 4.66 -17.81
CA ILE A 78 6.03 3.47 -18.60
C ILE A 78 7.27 2.60 -18.85
N GLU A 79 8.36 3.20 -19.34
CA GLU A 79 9.62 2.49 -19.62
C GLU A 79 10.17 1.80 -18.36
N ASN A 80 10.15 2.50 -17.23
CA ASN A 80 10.56 1.94 -15.95
C ASN A 80 9.65 0.79 -15.50
N ALA A 81 8.33 0.92 -15.66
CA ALA A 81 7.39 -0.15 -15.33
C ALA A 81 7.61 -1.39 -16.20
N LEU A 82 7.85 -1.20 -17.50
CA LEU A 82 8.13 -2.29 -18.43
C LEU A 82 9.46 -2.97 -18.09
N ASN A 83 10.52 -2.22 -17.80
CA ASN A 83 11.79 -2.79 -17.36
C ASN A 83 11.61 -3.63 -16.08
N ALA A 84 10.92 -3.09 -15.07
CA ALA A 84 10.63 -3.82 -13.85
C ALA A 84 9.81 -5.08 -14.13
N TYR A 85 8.80 -4.99 -14.99
CA TYR A 85 7.96 -6.12 -15.38
C TYR A 85 8.75 -7.24 -16.06
N TRP A 86 9.63 -6.90 -17.02
CA TRP A 86 10.52 -7.86 -17.68
C TRP A 86 11.42 -8.59 -16.68
N ARG A 87 12.02 -7.87 -15.73
CA ARG A 87 12.84 -8.48 -14.68
C ARG A 87 12.02 -9.42 -13.78
N LEU A 88 10.76 -9.10 -13.51
CA LEU A 88 9.87 -9.98 -12.77
C LEU A 88 9.52 -11.25 -13.56
N ILE A 89 9.37 -11.15 -14.88
CA ILE A 89 9.19 -12.32 -15.76
C ILE A 89 10.41 -13.24 -15.63
N GLU A 90 11.61 -12.71 -15.83
CA GLU A 90 12.86 -13.47 -15.73
C GLU A 90 12.96 -14.20 -14.39
N LEU A 91 12.71 -13.50 -13.28
CA LEU A 91 12.72 -14.12 -11.94
C LEU A 91 11.65 -15.21 -11.77
N SER A 92 10.48 -15.03 -12.38
CA SER A 92 9.41 -16.02 -12.31
C SER A 92 9.74 -17.29 -13.09
N GLU A 93 10.41 -17.15 -14.24
CA GLU A 93 10.79 -18.26 -15.12
C GLU A 93 11.96 -19.05 -14.57
N MET A 94 12.92 -18.38 -13.93
CA MET A 94 14.07 -19.02 -13.30
C MET A 94 13.68 -19.93 -12.11
N GLN A 95 12.42 -19.90 -11.66
CA GLN A 95 11.93 -20.54 -10.43
C GLN A 95 12.80 -20.23 -9.21
N THR A 96 13.55 -19.13 -9.26
CA THR A 96 14.44 -18.72 -8.18
C THR A 96 13.56 -18.22 -7.05
N ARG A 97 13.73 -18.82 -5.88
CA ARG A 97 12.96 -18.49 -4.66
C ARG A 97 13.48 -17.21 -3.99
N ASN A 98 14.20 -16.37 -4.73
CA ASN A 98 14.89 -15.19 -4.20
C ASN A 98 13.92 -14.02 -4.08
N LEU A 99 13.15 -14.01 -2.99
CA LEU A 99 12.17 -12.96 -2.75
C LEU A 99 12.84 -11.59 -2.51
N ASP A 100 14.09 -11.57 -2.05
CA ASP A 100 14.80 -10.32 -1.76
C ASP A 100 14.99 -9.47 -3.03
N GLU A 101 15.29 -10.11 -4.17
CA GLU A 101 15.42 -9.40 -5.43
C GLU A 101 14.08 -8.85 -5.94
N VAL A 102 13.00 -9.61 -5.78
CA VAL A 102 11.63 -9.17 -6.07
C VAL A 102 11.28 -7.93 -5.23
N ILE A 103 11.59 -7.98 -3.92
CA ILE A 103 11.35 -6.85 -3.00
C ILE A 103 12.13 -5.62 -3.44
N GLU A 104 13.38 -5.76 -3.87
CA GLU A 104 14.19 -4.61 -4.29
C GLU A 104 13.74 -4.02 -5.63
N ILE A 105 13.33 -4.86 -6.60
CA ILE A 105 12.70 -4.39 -7.85
C ILE A 105 11.45 -3.59 -7.52
N VAL A 106 10.56 -4.16 -6.69
CA VAL A 106 9.33 -3.48 -6.30
C VAL A 106 9.65 -2.22 -5.51
N ARG A 107 10.62 -2.22 -4.59
CA ARG A 107 11.02 -1.03 -3.83
C ARG A 107 11.39 0.12 -4.77
N GLN A 108 12.15 -0.17 -5.83
CA GLN A 108 12.63 0.82 -6.79
C GLN A 108 11.51 1.33 -7.71
N TYR A 109 10.65 0.45 -8.20
CA TYR A 109 9.67 0.74 -9.26
C TYR A 109 8.21 0.66 -8.80
N ARG A 110 7.98 0.69 -7.47
CA ARG A 110 6.64 0.52 -6.86
C ARG A 110 5.59 1.41 -7.49
N PHE A 111 5.94 2.67 -7.69
CA PHE A 111 5.03 3.68 -8.20
C PHE A 111 4.67 3.40 -9.66
N GLU A 112 5.68 3.12 -10.47
CA GLU A 112 5.56 2.82 -11.89
C GLU A 112 4.76 1.54 -12.12
N LEU A 113 5.07 0.47 -11.37
CA LEU A 113 4.34 -0.81 -11.42
C LEU A 113 2.86 -0.65 -11.04
N GLU A 114 2.56 0.00 -9.91
CA GLU A 114 1.16 0.25 -9.50
C GLU A 114 0.39 1.03 -10.57
N THR A 115 1.01 2.08 -11.13
CA THR A 115 0.40 2.97 -12.11
C THR A 115 0.11 2.28 -13.44
N VAL A 116 1.00 1.39 -13.88
CA VAL A 116 1.01 0.85 -15.26
C VAL A 116 0.51 -0.60 -15.34
N LYS A 117 0.40 -1.36 -14.23
CA LYS A 117 0.04 -2.79 -14.24
C LYS A 117 -1.21 -3.17 -15.04
N TYR A 118 -2.24 -2.33 -15.05
CA TYR A 118 -3.46 -2.62 -15.81
C TYR A 118 -3.30 -2.37 -17.31
N TYR A 119 -2.45 -1.41 -17.71
CA TYR A 119 -2.10 -1.22 -19.11
C TYR A 119 -1.25 -2.38 -19.62
N ILE A 120 -0.30 -2.86 -18.81
CA ILE A 120 0.47 -4.07 -19.11
C ILE A 120 -0.49 -5.25 -19.24
N ALA A 121 -1.42 -5.43 -18.31
CA ALA A 121 -2.39 -6.53 -18.36
C ALA A 121 -3.35 -6.46 -19.55
N GLU A 122 -3.74 -5.26 -20.00
CA GLU A 122 -4.56 -5.09 -21.19
C GLU A 122 -3.82 -5.57 -22.45
N TYR A 123 -2.49 -5.41 -22.50
CA TYR A 123 -1.68 -5.80 -23.65
C TYR A 123 -1.17 -7.25 -23.56
N ASP A 124 -0.67 -7.66 -22.40
CA ASP A 124 0.07 -8.90 -22.18
C ASP A 124 -0.72 -9.95 -21.37
N GLY A 125 -2.00 -9.65 -21.09
CA GLY A 125 -2.94 -10.59 -20.48
C GLY A 125 -3.04 -10.53 -18.96
N PRO A 126 -4.00 -11.27 -18.39
CA PRO A 126 -4.26 -11.27 -16.95
C PRO A 126 -3.11 -11.87 -16.12
N GLU A 127 -2.30 -12.76 -16.69
CA GLU A 127 -1.13 -13.35 -16.05
C GLU A 127 -0.09 -12.27 -15.69
N ALA A 128 0.08 -11.27 -16.55
CA ALA A 128 0.96 -10.13 -16.29
C ALA A 128 0.50 -9.34 -15.04
N LEU A 129 -0.81 -9.15 -14.89
CA LEU A 129 -1.37 -8.52 -13.69
C LEU A 129 -1.09 -9.35 -12.45
N LEU A 130 -1.30 -10.68 -12.53
CA LEU A 130 -1.09 -11.59 -11.41
C LEU A 130 0.38 -11.62 -10.98
N LEU A 131 1.31 -11.59 -11.94
CA LEU A 131 2.74 -11.54 -11.68
C LEU A 131 3.12 -10.26 -10.93
N ILE A 132 2.74 -9.10 -11.47
CA ILE A 132 3.04 -7.79 -10.88
C ILE A 132 2.36 -7.67 -9.51
N GLN A 133 1.10 -8.07 -9.38
CA GLN A 133 0.36 -7.99 -8.13
C GLN A 133 0.95 -8.91 -7.06
N SER A 134 1.39 -10.13 -7.43
CA SER A 134 2.07 -11.02 -6.48
C SER A 134 3.36 -10.39 -5.94
N ALA A 135 4.17 -9.78 -6.81
CA ALA A 135 5.39 -9.08 -6.40
C ALA A 135 5.10 -7.92 -5.43
N LEU A 136 4.10 -7.09 -5.76
CA LEU A 136 3.65 -5.99 -4.92
C LEU A 136 3.18 -6.48 -3.54
N ASP A 137 2.35 -7.53 -3.50
CA ASP A 137 1.80 -8.08 -2.26
C ASP A 137 2.91 -8.56 -1.33
N HIS A 138 3.93 -9.24 -1.88
CA HIS A 138 5.10 -9.67 -1.10
C HIS A 138 5.87 -8.48 -0.54
N TYR A 139 6.14 -7.46 -1.34
CA TYR A 139 6.81 -6.24 -0.88
C TYR A 139 6.05 -5.54 0.25
N TYR A 140 4.74 -5.34 0.09
CA TYR A 140 3.92 -4.68 1.10
C TYR A 140 3.86 -5.50 2.40
N LYS A 141 3.76 -6.82 2.27
CA LYS A 141 3.80 -7.73 3.41
C LYS A 141 5.16 -7.72 4.10
N ASP A 142 6.28 -7.71 3.38
CA ASP A 142 7.62 -7.75 3.97
C ASP A 142 8.06 -6.45 4.61
N THR A 143 7.65 -5.33 4.05
CA THR A 143 8.04 -4.00 4.53
C THR A 143 7.04 -3.40 5.51
N ALA A 144 5.87 -4.01 5.68
CA ALA A 144 4.70 -3.42 6.33
C ALA A 144 4.35 -2.02 5.77
N ALA A 145 4.65 -1.78 4.49
CA ALA A 145 4.36 -0.52 3.83
C ALA A 145 2.86 -0.39 3.53
N GLU A 146 2.34 0.84 3.56
CA GLU A 146 0.99 1.11 3.08
C GLU A 146 0.92 1.05 1.55
N HIS A 147 -0.17 0.47 1.03
CA HIS A 147 -0.52 0.55 -0.38
C HIS A 147 -0.71 2.01 -0.82
N LEU A 148 -0.49 2.25 -2.11
CA LEU A 148 -0.75 3.56 -2.70
C LEU A 148 -2.26 3.84 -2.69
N LYS A 149 -2.67 4.91 -1.99
CA LYS A 149 -4.08 5.26 -1.73
C LYS A 149 -4.94 5.52 -2.96
N PHE A 150 -4.32 5.61 -4.14
CA PHE A 150 -4.98 5.91 -5.40
C PHE A 150 -5.26 4.68 -6.27
N HIS A 151 -4.66 3.52 -5.96
CA HIS A 151 -4.95 2.28 -6.67
C HIS A 151 -5.95 1.42 -5.91
N ILE A 152 -6.77 0.69 -6.67
CA ILE A 152 -7.59 -0.38 -6.12
C ILE A 152 -6.64 -1.51 -5.75
N TYR A 153 -6.42 -1.69 -4.46
CA TYR A 153 -5.71 -2.85 -3.96
C TYR A 153 -6.67 -4.05 -3.90
N SER A 154 -6.26 -5.15 -4.51
CA SER A 154 -6.95 -6.44 -4.41
C SER A 154 -5.90 -7.49 -4.10
N ALA A 155 -5.88 -7.94 -2.85
CA ALA A 155 -4.92 -8.95 -2.40
C ALA A 155 -5.14 -10.25 -3.18
N VAL A 156 -4.06 -10.83 -3.70
CA VAL A 156 -4.09 -12.14 -4.36
C VAL A 156 -3.59 -13.18 -3.36
N PHE A 157 -4.49 -14.06 -2.89
CA PHE A 157 -4.12 -15.11 -1.94
C PHE A 157 -4.72 -16.48 -2.31
N PRO A 158 -3.91 -17.57 -2.35
CA PRO A 158 -2.44 -17.55 -2.27
C PRO A 158 -1.82 -16.83 -3.47
N THR A 159 -0.67 -16.18 -3.29
CA THR A 159 0.03 -15.52 -4.40
C THR A 159 0.51 -16.58 -5.39
N PRO A 160 0.08 -16.54 -6.67
CA PRO A 160 0.46 -17.57 -7.64
C PRO A 160 1.96 -17.53 -7.99
N TYR A 161 2.59 -16.36 -7.86
CA TYR A 161 4.01 -16.17 -8.10
C TYR A 161 4.78 -15.79 -6.83
N PHE A 162 6.08 -16.10 -6.84
CA PHE A 162 7.03 -15.76 -5.77
C PHE A 162 6.65 -16.36 -4.39
N ASN A 163 6.19 -17.61 -4.37
CA ASN A 163 5.76 -18.30 -3.14
C ASN A 163 6.75 -18.14 -1.98
N ARG A 164 6.23 -17.79 -0.80
CA ARG A 164 7.04 -17.59 0.41
C ARG A 164 7.04 -18.85 1.28
N LEU A 165 8.23 -19.34 1.63
CA LEU A 165 8.41 -20.52 2.50
C LEU A 165 8.54 -20.17 4.00
N SER A 166 8.98 -18.96 4.31
CA SER A 166 9.17 -18.44 5.67
C SER A 166 8.24 -17.24 5.95
N GLY A 167 8.11 -16.82 7.21
CA GLY A 167 7.39 -15.58 7.55
C GLY A 167 8.09 -14.34 6.96
N SER A 168 7.36 -13.23 6.83
CA SER A 168 7.93 -11.93 6.42
C SER A 168 8.91 -11.38 7.45
N HIS A 169 9.82 -10.52 6.98
CA HIS A 169 10.65 -9.69 7.86
C HIS A 169 9.80 -8.81 8.79
N ALA A 170 8.69 -8.25 8.30
CA ALA A 170 7.75 -7.50 9.13
C ALA A 170 7.07 -8.36 10.20
N GLU A 171 6.63 -9.59 9.86
CA GLU A 171 6.08 -10.54 10.83
C GLU A 171 7.13 -10.89 11.89
N LEU A 172 8.36 -11.21 11.50
CA LEU A 172 9.46 -11.48 12.43
C LEU A 172 9.74 -10.28 13.34
N ALA A 173 9.84 -9.07 12.78
CA ALA A 173 10.05 -7.85 13.56
C ALA A 173 8.86 -7.53 14.49
N HIS A 174 7.64 -7.93 14.11
CA HIS A 174 6.47 -7.84 14.96
C HIS A 174 6.53 -8.84 16.11
N GLU A 175 6.87 -10.11 15.82
CA GLU A 175 7.07 -11.16 16.82
C GLU A 175 8.16 -10.79 17.82
N MET A 176 9.32 -10.31 17.34
CA MET A 176 10.41 -9.82 18.20
C MET A 176 9.96 -8.66 19.10
N ARG A 177 9.13 -7.74 18.58
CA ARG A 177 8.55 -6.65 19.38
C ARG A 177 7.58 -7.17 20.43
N ILE A 178 6.73 -8.14 20.09
CA ILE A 178 5.82 -8.78 21.04
C ILE A 178 6.63 -9.49 22.13
N PHE A 179 7.65 -10.26 21.74
CA PHE A 179 8.51 -10.98 22.66
C PHE A 179 9.19 -10.03 23.64
N SER A 180 9.85 -8.98 23.15
CA SER A 180 10.48 -7.95 23.99
C SER A 180 9.49 -7.25 24.94
N LYS A 181 8.28 -6.91 24.46
CA LYS A 181 7.22 -6.35 25.33
C LYS A 181 6.76 -7.34 26.40
N THR A 182 6.67 -8.62 26.04
CA THR A 182 6.24 -9.68 26.93
C THR A 182 7.28 -9.92 28.02
N GLU A 183 8.56 -10.00 27.66
CA GLU A 183 9.66 -10.09 28.61
C GLU A 183 9.68 -8.92 29.59
N ARG A 184 9.54 -7.67 29.10
CA ARG A 184 9.46 -6.48 29.96
C ARG A 184 8.28 -6.54 30.94
N LYS A 185 7.15 -7.12 30.53
CA LYS A 185 5.91 -7.15 31.32
C LYS A 185 5.80 -8.37 32.24
N LYS A 186 6.41 -9.50 31.88
CA LYS A 186 6.17 -10.82 32.50
C LYS A 186 7.44 -11.55 32.92
N GLY A 187 8.61 -11.05 32.58
CA GLY A 187 9.91 -11.69 32.84
C GLY A 187 10.38 -12.56 31.68
N PHE A 188 11.71 -12.79 31.63
CA PHE A 188 12.37 -13.66 30.67
C PHE A 188 11.84 -15.10 30.77
N GLY A 189 11.61 -15.75 29.64
CA GLY A 189 11.11 -17.14 29.59
C GLY A 189 9.61 -17.29 29.87
N TYR A 190 8.84 -16.20 29.95
CA TYR A 190 7.38 -16.28 30.06
C TYR A 190 6.79 -16.94 28.81
N THR A 191 6.24 -18.14 28.97
CA THR A 191 5.41 -18.79 27.97
C THR A 191 3.96 -18.45 28.26
N ALA A 192 3.33 -17.68 27.38
CA ALA A 192 1.88 -17.47 27.47
C ALA A 192 1.19 -18.83 27.34
N ARG A 193 0.13 -19.05 28.12
CA ARG A 193 -0.75 -20.21 27.92
C ARG A 193 -1.45 -20.00 26.58
N MET A 194 -0.91 -20.57 25.50
CA MET A 194 -1.51 -20.47 24.18
C MET A 194 -2.94 -21.03 24.26
N PRO A 195 -3.97 -20.19 24.08
CA PRO A 195 -5.33 -20.70 24.09
C PRO A 195 -5.43 -21.70 22.95
N MET A 196 -5.73 -22.96 23.29
CA MET A 196 -5.90 -23.97 22.26
C MET A 196 -6.99 -23.55 21.29
N ASP A 197 -6.66 -23.64 20.00
CA ASP A 197 -7.60 -23.44 18.91
C ASP A 197 -8.89 -24.25 19.16
N PRO A 198 -10.09 -23.71 18.86
CA PRO A 198 -11.35 -24.40 19.10
C PRO A 198 -11.40 -25.82 18.50
N VAL A 199 -10.80 -26.04 17.33
CA VAL A 199 -10.71 -27.35 16.69
C VAL A 199 -9.81 -28.28 17.50
N GLN A 200 -8.66 -27.78 17.95
CA GLN A 200 -7.73 -28.54 18.80
C GLN A 200 -8.36 -28.96 20.14
N LYS A 201 -9.22 -28.11 20.72
CA LYS A 201 -9.98 -28.44 21.93
C LYS A 201 -10.98 -29.58 21.69
N VAL A 202 -11.70 -29.53 20.58
CA VAL A 202 -12.65 -30.58 20.18
C VAL A 202 -11.91 -31.90 19.93
N LEU A 203 -10.81 -31.86 19.20
CA LEU A 203 -9.98 -33.02 18.90
C LEU A 203 -9.45 -33.68 20.18
N ASN A 204 -8.91 -32.89 21.11
CA ASN A 204 -8.42 -33.40 22.39
C ASN A 204 -9.55 -33.98 23.26
N LYS A 205 -10.77 -33.45 23.18
CA LYS A 205 -11.94 -34.03 23.87
C LYS A 205 -12.31 -35.39 23.27
N TYR A 206 -12.29 -35.52 21.94
CA TYR A 206 -12.51 -36.78 21.24
C TYR A 206 -11.43 -37.82 21.56
N LEU A 207 -10.15 -37.44 21.47
CA LEU A 207 -9.02 -38.32 21.79
C LEU A 207 -9.05 -38.81 23.23
N LYS A 208 -9.43 -37.94 24.19
CA LYS A 208 -9.62 -38.34 25.59
C LYS A 208 -10.74 -39.38 25.73
N LYS A 209 -11.88 -39.18 25.07
CA LYS A 209 -12.99 -40.16 25.07
C LYS A 209 -12.57 -41.52 24.51
N LEU A 210 -11.84 -41.53 23.39
CA LEU A 210 -11.33 -42.75 22.76
C LEU A 210 -10.33 -43.50 23.66
N LYS A 211 -9.44 -42.76 24.34
CA LYS A 211 -8.48 -43.35 25.29
C LYS A 211 -9.16 -43.91 26.54
N THR A 212 -10.28 -43.34 26.97
CA THR A 212 -11.06 -43.88 28.10
C THR A 212 -11.88 -45.10 27.68
N SER A 213 -12.45 -45.12 26.47
CA SER A 213 -13.21 -46.28 25.97
C SER A 213 -12.32 -47.48 25.65
N ASN A 214 -11.06 -47.26 25.22
CA ASN A 214 -10.11 -48.34 24.96
C ASN A 214 -9.38 -48.87 26.22
N LYS A 215 -9.65 -48.30 27.39
CA LYS A 215 -9.14 -48.76 28.70
C LYS A 215 -10.20 -49.48 29.54
N SER A 216 -11.40 -49.65 28.98
CA SER A 216 -12.52 -50.43 29.53
C SER A 216 -12.57 -51.76 28.81
#